data_AF-A0A7C9I1A2-F1
#
_entry.id   AF-A0A7C9I1A2-F1
#
_cell.length_a   1.000
_cell.length_b   1.000
_cell.length_c   1.000
_cell.angle_alpha   90.00
_cell.angle_beta   90.00
_cell.angle_gamma   90.00
#
_symmetry.space_group_name_H-M   'P 1'
#
loop_
_entity.id
_entity.type
_entity.pdbx_description
1 polymer ?
#
loop_
_entity_poly.entity_id
_entity_poly.type
_entity_poly.pdbx_seq_one_letter_code
_entity_poly.pdbx_strand_id
1 'polypeptide(L)'
;MTLDQLLDDFGVVLARDEAAQVVSHMVPNPLPPTGTIYAVTSETEGSPVQGHGFQERQRLVLVMLYGAAPTAAGKRTLDLLLAHLKARAKEIDRHPTLRLRQGGASPADTMPTRYDSATRTHYAGQRFALTYLHRT
;
A
#
# COMPACT_ATOMS: atom_id res chain seq x y z
N MET A 1 -7.71 11.06 -2.53
CA MET A 1 -7.42 10.22 -1.37
C MET A 1 -5.95 9.80 -1.39
N THR A 2 -5.32 9.53 -0.23
CA THR A 2 -3.99 8.89 -0.14
C THR A 2 -4.10 7.37 -0.12
N LEU A 3 -2.98 6.66 -0.28
CA LEU A 3 -2.92 5.22 -0.11
C LEU A 3 -3.27 4.79 1.33
N ASP A 4 -2.80 5.54 2.33
CA ASP A 4 -3.13 5.28 3.74
C ASP A 4 -4.63 5.44 4.02
N GLN A 5 -5.26 6.47 3.46
CA GLN A 5 -6.71 6.66 3.57
C GLN A 5 -7.49 5.52 2.93
N LEU A 6 -7.04 5.02 1.78
CA LEU A 6 -7.65 3.86 1.14
C LEU A 6 -7.49 2.57 1.98
N LEU A 7 -6.36 2.40 2.67
CA LEU A 7 -6.14 1.25 3.55
C LEU A 7 -7.02 1.33 4.81
N ASP A 8 -7.14 2.53 5.39
CA ASP A 8 -8.02 2.80 6.54
C ASP A 8 -9.49 2.57 6.19
N ASP A 9 -9.95 3.00 5.00
CA ASP A 9 -11.28 2.73 4.44
C ASP A 9 -11.61 1.22 4.37
N PHE A 10 -10.59 0.38 4.16
CA PHE A 10 -10.75 -1.07 4.15
C PHE A 10 -10.63 -1.73 5.53
N GLY A 11 -10.49 -0.93 6.59
CA GLY A 11 -10.31 -1.41 7.95
C GLY A 11 -8.96 -2.07 8.20
N VAL A 12 -7.95 -1.76 7.37
CA VAL A 12 -6.59 -2.26 7.57
C VAL A 12 -5.90 -1.43 8.66
N VAL A 13 -5.34 -2.10 9.66
CA VAL A 13 -4.63 -1.42 10.74
C VAL A 13 -3.31 -0.84 10.22
N LEU A 14 -3.07 0.43 10.52
CA LEU A 14 -1.83 1.14 10.20
C LEU A 14 -1.09 1.52 11.49
N ALA A 15 0.23 1.52 11.43
CA ALA A 15 1.05 2.02 12.54
C ALA A 15 0.81 3.52 12.76
N ARG A 16 0.87 3.94 14.03
CA ARG A 16 0.71 5.33 14.43
C ARG A 16 1.84 5.75 15.37
N ASP A 17 2.27 7.00 15.26
CA ASP A 17 3.24 7.60 16.18
C ASP A 17 2.60 8.08 17.49
N GLU A 18 3.40 8.69 18.37
CA GLU A 18 2.94 9.24 19.66
C GLU A 18 1.90 10.37 19.50
N ALA A 19 1.88 11.04 18.34
CA ALA A 19 0.90 12.07 17.99
C ALA A 19 -0.32 11.50 17.25
N ALA A 20 -0.49 10.17 17.25
CA ALA A 20 -1.53 9.42 16.55
C ALA A 20 -1.55 9.61 15.02
N GLN A 21 -0.47 10.12 14.43
CA GLN A 21 -0.32 10.25 12.99
C GLN A 21 0.05 8.90 12.38
N VAL A 22 -0.47 8.64 11.18
CA VAL A 22 -0.18 7.39 10.46
C VAL A 22 1.28 7.38 10.01
N VAL A 23 1.99 6.31 10.38
CA VAL A 23 3.37 6.02 9.98
C VAL A 23 3.42 4.66 9.29
N SER A 24 2.78 4.55 8.13
CA SER A 24 2.52 3.27 7.45
C SER A 24 3.79 2.50 7.06
N HIS A 25 4.96 3.13 7.06
CA HIS A 25 6.25 2.47 6.85
C HIS A 25 6.75 1.66 8.05
N MET A 26 6.11 1.78 9.21
CA MET A 26 6.43 1.04 10.42
C MET A 26 5.46 -0.13 10.64
N VAL A 27 5.92 -1.14 11.37
CA VAL A 27 5.05 -2.20 11.90
C VAL A 27 4.25 -1.62 13.08
N PRO A 28 2.93 -1.85 13.19
CA PRO A 28 2.17 -1.36 14.33
C PRO A 28 2.69 -1.93 15.66
N ASN A 29 2.72 -1.09 16.69
CA ASN A 29 3.13 -1.45 18.04
C ASN A 29 2.08 -0.93 19.05
N PRO A 30 1.38 -1.80 19.80
CA PRO A 30 1.53 -3.26 19.83
C PRO A 30 1.11 -3.91 18.51
N LEU A 31 1.68 -5.10 18.24
CA LEU A 31 1.33 -5.86 17.05
C LEU A 31 -0.16 -6.28 17.11
N PRO A 32 -0.93 -6.12 16.02
CA PRO A 32 -2.34 -6.52 16.00
C PRO A 32 -2.49 -8.03 16.19
N PRO A 33 -3.58 -8.48 16.84
CA PRO A 33 -3.79 -9.90 17.08
C PRO A 33 -4.02 -10.65 15.75
N THR A 34 -3.62 -11.92 15.71
CA THR A 34 -3.86 -12.80 14.55
C THR A 34 -5.33 -12.77 14.12
N GLY A 35 -5.56 -12.61 12.82
CA GLY A 35 -6.88 -12.38 12.23
C GLY A 35 -7.16 -10.91 11.93
N THR A 36 -6.43 -9.98 12.56
CA THR A 36 -6.51 -8.55 12.26
C THR A 36 -5.47 -8.19 11.21
N ILE A 37 -5.92 -7.69 10.05
CA ILE A 37 -5.02 -7.35 8.96
C ILE A 37 -4.41 -5.98 9.24
N TYR A 38 -3.09 -5.90 9.08
CA TYR A 38 -2.35 -4.64 9.12
C TYR A 38 -1.48 -4.48 7.88
N ALA A 39 -1.12 -3.25 7.57
CA ALA A 39 -0.24 -2.94 6.45
C ALA A 39 1.09 -2.33 6.90
N VAL A 40 2.12 -2.63 6.10
CA VAL A 40 3.40 -1.91 6.11
C VAL A 40 3.69 -1.47 4.69
N THR A 41 4.03 -0.20 4.52
CA THR A 41 4.39 0.39 3.22
C THR A 41 5.90 0.55 3.12
N SER A 42 6.42 0.42 1.90
CA SER A 42 7.81 0.79 1.62
C SER A 42 7.87 1.48 0.27
N GLU A 43 8.74 2.47 0.17
CA GLU A 43 8.80 3.34 -0.99
C GLU A 43 10.17 3.26 -1.65
N THR A 44 10.16 3.22 -2.97
CA THR A 44 11.37 3.37 -3.78
C THR A 44 11.12 4.39 -4.88
N GLU A 45 12.15 5.18 -5.19
CA GLU A 45 12.10 6.11 -6.30
C GLU A 45 12.30 5.37 -7.63
N GLY A 46 11.42 5.62 -8.60
CA GLY A 46 11.61 5.16 -9.97
C GLY A 46 12.49 6.11 -10.77
N SER A 47 13.04 5.62 -11.88
CA SER A 47 13.80 6.45 -12.82
C SER A 47 12.89 7.51 -13.46
N PRO A 48 13.33 8.78 -13.56
CA PRO A 48 12.53 9.82 -14.18
C PRO A 48 12.46 9.67 -15.70
N VAL A 49 11.34 10.11 -16.29
CA VAL A 49 11.13 10.19 -17.74
C VAL A 49 11.01 11.66 -18.14
N GLN A 50 11.81 12.14 -19.09
CA GLN A 50 11.72 13.51 -19.58
C GLN A 50 10.61 13.66 -20.62
N GLY A 51 9.80 14.71 -20.48
CA GLY A 51 8.87 15.21 -21.48
C GLY A 51 9.27 16.61 -21.95
N HIS A 52 8.51 17.17 -22.91
CA HIS A 52 8.77 18.53 -23.41
C HIS A 52 8.40 19.59 -22.35
N GLY A 53 9.40 20.08 -21.61
CA GLY A 53 9.23 21.13 -20.58
C GLY A 53 8.70 20.63 -19.22
N PHE A 54 8.69 19.32 -18.99
CA PHE A 54 8.38 18.72 -17.69
C PHE A 54 9.15 17.42 -17.49
N GLN A 55 9.33 17.01 -16.24
CA GLN A 55 9.83 15.69 -15.89
C GLN A 55 8.71 14.87 -15.26
N GLU A 56 8.34 13.77 -15.90
CA GLU A 56 7.46 12.77 -15.29
C GLU A 56 8.30 11.91 -14.34
N ARG A 57 7.86 11.83 -13.08
CA ARG A 57 8.52 11.02 -12.06
C ARG A 57 7.53 10.00 -11.52
N GLN A 58 8.09 8.87 -11.10
CA GLN A 58 7.33 7.77 -10.54
C GLN A 58 7.88 7.43 -9.16
N ARG A 59 6.98 7.27 -8.17
CA ARG A 59 7.27 6.61 -6.90
C ARG A 59 6.66 5.22 -6.94
N LEU A 60 7.41 4.22 -6.52
CA LEU A 60 6.92 2.87 -6.35
C LEU A 60 6.64 2.66 -4.86
N VAL A 61 5.39 2.41 -4.51
CA VAL A 61 4.98 2.15 -3.13
C VAL A 61 4.50 0.71 -3.01
N LEU A 62 5.24 -0.12 -2.29
CA LEU A 62 4.86 -1.49 -1.97
C LEU A 62 4.03 -1.48 -0.69
N VAL A 63 2.78 -1.93 -0.79
CA VAL A 63 1.93 -2.24 0.36
C VAL A 63 2.04 -3.73 0.65
N MET A 64 2.47 -4.07 1.86
CA MET A 64 2.47 -5.42 2.37
C MET A 64 1.37 -5.57 3.40
N LEU A 65 0.52 -6.59 3.25
CA LEU A 65 -0.58 -6.92 4.13
C LEU A 65 -0.22 -8.16 4.95
N TYR A 66 -0.40 -8.09 6.25
CA TYR A 66 -0.01 -9.12 7.21
C TYR A 66 -1.13 -9.41 8.21
N GLY A 67 -0.93 -10.43 9.06
CA GLY A 67 -1.79 -10.70 10.22
C GLY A 67 -3.03 -11.53 9.91
N ALA A 68 -3.29 -11.90 8.65
CA ALA A 68 -4.43 -12.73 8.30
C ALA A 68 -4.33 -14.14 8.91
N ALA A 69 -5.45 -14.65 9.43
CA ALA A 69 -5.51 -15.93 10.15
C ALA A 69 -4.98 -17.12 9.30
N PRO A 70 -4.39 -18.17 9.93
CA PRO A 70 -3.84 -19.36 9.24
C PRO A 70 -4.94 -20.32 8.74
N THR A 71 -5.93 -19.79 8.03
CA THR A 71 -7.09 -20.53 7.54
C THR A 71 -7.36 -20.16 6.08
N ALA A 72 -8.09 -21.03 5.36
CA ALA A 72 -8.54 -20.72 4.01
C ALA A 72 -9.37 -19.43 3.94
N ALA A 73 -10.14 -19.12 4.99
CA ALA A 73 -10.85 -17.87 5.12
C ALA A 73 -9.90 -16.67 5.22
N GLY A 74 -8.86 -16.74 6.07
CA GLY A 74 -7.84 -15.70 6.18
C GLY A 74 -7.11 -15.43 4.87
N LYS A 75 -6.74 -16.49 4.13
CA LYS A 75 -6.19 -16.37 2.76
C LYS A 75 -7.16 -15.64 1.83
N ARG A 76 -8.43 -16.04 1.82
CA ARG A 76 -9.45 -15.46 0.95
C ARG A 76 -9.69 -13.98 1.26
N THR A 77 -9.63 -13.58 2.53
CA THR A 77 -9.74 -12.17 2.92
C THR A 77 -8.62 -11.33 2.30
N LEU A 78 -7.38 -11.80 2.31
CA LEU A 78 -6.27 -11.10 1.64
C LEU A 78 -6.44 -11.04 0.12
N ASP A 79 -6.88 -12.14 -0.50
CA ASP A 79 -7.12 -12.16 -1.95
C ASP A 79 -8.19 -11.12 -2.36
N LEU A 80 -9.27 -11.01 -1.59
CA LEU A 80 -10.32 -10.01 -1.80
C LEU A 80 -9.81 -8.59 -1.54
N LEU A 81 -9.08 -8.37 -0.46
CA LEU A 81 -8.54 -7.07 -0.10
C LEU A 81 -7.56 -6.56 -1.19
N LEU A 82 -6.70 -7.42 -1.71
CA LEU A 82 -5.84 -7.11 -2.84
C LEU A 82 -6.64 -6.76 -4.11
N ALA A 83 -7.71 -7.49 -4.39
CA ALA A 83 -8.57 -7.21 -5.52
C ALA A 83 -9.23 -5.82 -5.40
N HIS A 84 -9.74 -5.47 -4.22
CA HIS A 84 -10.35 -4.18 -3.95
C HIS A 84 -9.32 -3.03 -3.98
N LEU A 85 -8.13 -3.22 -3.40
CA LEU A 85 -7.02 -2.26 -3.48
C LEU A 85 -6.65 -1.93 -4.93
N LYS A 86 -6.54 -2.95 -5.79
CA LYS A 86 -6.28 -2.76 -7.22
C LYS A 86 -7.42 -2.04 -7.94
N ALA A 87 -8.67 -2.42 -7.64
CA ALA A 87 -9.84 -1.83 -8.29
C ALA A 87 -9.99 -0.34 -7.96
N ARG A 88 -9.68 0.06 -6.72
CA ARG A 88 -9.77 1.44 -6.22
C ARG A 88 -8.48 2.25 -6.41
N ALA A 89 -7.47 1.71 -7.08
CA ALA A 89 -6.18 2.40 -7.29
C ALA A 89 -6.33 3.82 -7.88
N LYS A 90 -7.28 4.01 -8.79
CA LYS A 90 -7.54 5.29 -9.46
C LYS A 90 -8.07 6.39 -8.53
N GLU A 91 -8.53 6.04 -7.34
CA GLU A 91 -9.02 7.01 -6.35
C GLU A 91 -7.87 7.67 -5.56
N ILE A 92 -6.66 7.11 -5.66
CA ILE A 92 -5.44 7.67 -5.08
C ILE A 92 -5.00 8.85 -5.95
N ASP A 93 -5.06 10.06 -5.39
CA ASP A 93 -4.77 11.32 -6.08
C ASP A 93 -3.60 12.10 -5.48
N ARG A 94 -3.15 11.68 -4.29
CA ARG A 94 -2.12 12.39 -3.52
C ARG A 94 -1.29 11.40 -2.70
N HIS A 95 -0.04 11.80 -2.46
CA HIS A 95 0.92 11.20 -1.54
C HIS A 95 1.39 12.32 -0.60
N PRO A 96 1.87 12.06 0.63
CA PRO A 96 2.14 13.11 1.63
C PRO A 96 2.83 14.39 1.12
N THR A 97 3.76 14.27 0.18
CA THR A 97 4.49 15.42 -0.39
C THR A 97 4.21 15.68 -1.87
N LEU A 98 3.36 14.88 -2.52
CA LEU A 98 3.19 14.88 -3.98
C LEU A 98 1.72 14.88 -4.38
N ARG A 99 1.38 15.71 -5.36
CA ARG A 99 0.10 15.62 -6.07
C ARG A 99 0.27 14.76 -7.31
N LEU A 100 -0.52 13.71 -7.42
CA LEU A 100 -0.44 12.79 -8.56
C LEU A 100 -1.14 13.41 -9.77
N ARG A 101 -0.72 12.99 -10.97
CA ARG A 101 -1.51 13.28 -12.18
C ARG A 101 -2.86 12.55 -12.08
N GLN A 102 -3.87 12.98 -12.83
CA GLN A 102 -5.15 12.28 -12.87
C GLN A 102 -4.93 10.83 -13.35
N GLY A 103 -5.41 9.85 -12.57
CA GLY A 103 -5.13 8.43 -12.83
C GLY A 103 -3.65 8.05 -12.71
N GLY A 104 -2.86 8.87 -11.99
CA GLY A 104 -1.43 8.68 -11.79
C GLY A 104 -1.08 7.53 -10.85
N ALA A 105 -2.05 6.95 -10.15
CA ALA A 105 -1.86 5.75 -9.36
C ALA A 105 -2.30 4.51 -10.15
N SER A 106 -1.40 3.55 -10.34
CA SER A 106 -1.70 2.27 -10.99
C SER A 106 -1.06 1.08 -10.27
N PRO A 107 -1.70 -0.10 -10.27
CA PRO A 107 -1.05 -1.34 -9.83
C PRO A 107 0.13 -1.68 -10.75
N ALA A 108 1.28 -2.03 -10.17
CA ALA A 108 2.51 -2.36 -10.90
C ALA A 108 2.90 -3.84 -10.77
N ASP A 109 2.98 -4.36 -9.54
CA ASP A 109 3.40 -5.74 -9.25
C ASP A 109 2.57 -6.28 -8.08
N THR A 110 2.21 -7.56 -8.13
CA THR A 110 1.41 -8.21 -7.08
C THR A 110 2.19 -9.39 -6.51
N MET A 111 2.39 -9.36 -5.19
CA MET A 111 2.82 -10.55 -4.47
C MET A 111 1.57 -11.36 -4.06
N PRO A 112 1.39 -12.59 -4.58
CA PRO A 112 0.23 -13.40 -4.24
C PRO A 112 0.22 -13.74 -2.74
N THR A 113 -0.95 -14.09 -2.22
CA THR A 113 -1.08 -14.49 -0.83
C THR A 113 -0.24 -15.74 -0.54
N ARG A 114 0.65 -15.62 0.44
CA ARG A 114 1.55 -16.67 0.93
C ARG A 114 1.26 -16.96 2.39
N TYR A 115 1.69 -18.13 2.84
CA TYR A 115 1.67 -18.51 4.25
C TYR A 115 3.07 -18.32 4.83
N ASP A 116 3.17 -17.63 5.96
CA ASP A 116 4.40 -17.51 6.72
C ASP A 116 4.38 -18.52 7.88
N SER A 117 5.33 -19.45 7.85
CA SER A 117 5.48 -20.48 8.88
C SER A 117 5.98 -19.93 10.23
N ALA A 118 6.71 -18.82 10.24
CA ALA A 118 7.26 -18.22 11.45
C ALA A 118 6.18 -17.52 12.27
N THR A 119 5.36 -16.70 11.62
CA THR A 119 4.27 -15.97 12.27
C THR A 119 2.96 -16.75 12.32
N ARG A 120 2.85 -17.86 11.58
CA ARG A 120 1.61 -18.64 11.39
C ARG A 120 0.46 -17.77 10.89
N THR A 121 0.73 -16.92 9.92
CA THR A 121 -0.27 -16.04 9.28
C THR A 121 -0.14 -16.05 7.78
N HIS A 122 -1.18 -15.62 7.08
CA HIS A 122 -1.06 -15.27 5.67
C HIS A 122 -0.59 -13.82 5.49
N TYR A 123 0.12 -13.58 4.40
CA TYR A 123 0.58 -12.25 4.00
C TYR A 123 0.55 -12.12 2.47
N ALA A 124 0.38 -10.91 1.97
CA ALA A 124 0.30 -10.63 0.55
C ALA A 124 0.78 -9.19 0.26
N GLY A 125 0.95 -8.81 -1.00
CA GLY A 125 1.40 -7.45 -1.29
C GLY A 125 1.01 -6.92 -2.66
N GLN A 126 0.94 -5.59 -2.75
CA GLN A 126 0.67 -4.86 -3.99
C GLN A 126 1.61 -3.66 -4.09
N ARG A 127 2.36 -3.58 -5.17
CA ARG A 127 3.14 -2.39 -5.54
C ARG A 127 2.29 -1.46 -6.39
N PHE A 128 2.25 -0.18 -6.04
CA PHE A 128 1.62 0.88 -6.79
C PHE A 128 2.68 1.77 -7.42
N ALA A 129 2.47 2.13 -8.69
CA ALA A 129 3.16 3.20 -9.37
C ALA A 129 2.39 4.49 -9.15
N LEU A 130 3.03 5.48 -8.52
CA LEU A 130 2.49 6.81 -8.29
C LEU A 130 3.22 7.80 -9.17
N THR A 131 2.57 8.24 -10.23
CA THR A 131 3.10 9.15 -11.25
C THR A 131 2.69 10.59 -10.96
N TYR A 132 3.67 11.49 -10.99
CA TYR A 132 3.50 12.91 -10.76
C TYR A 132 4.38 13.72 -11.71
N LEU A 133 3.95 14.96 -11.97
CA LEU A 133 4.68 15.90 -12.82
C LEU A 133 5.56 16.79 -11.96
N HIS A 134 6.85 16.85 -12.28
CA HIS A 134 7.78 17.80 -11.71
C HIS A 134 8.06 18.89 -12.75
N ARG A 135 7.78 20.15 -12.39
CA ARG A 135 8.16 21.31 -13.23
C ARG A 135 9.66 21.51 -13.07
N THR A 136 10.36 21.45 -14.20
CA THR A 136 11.78 21.73 -14.35
C THR A 136 12.02 23.19 -14.67
#